data_AF-A0A2K5J174-F1
#
_entry.id   AF-A0A2K5J174-F1
#
_cell.length_a   1.000
_cell.length_b   1.000
_cell.length_c   1.000
_cell.angle_alpha   90.00
_cell.angle_beta   90.00
_cell.angle_gamma   90.00
#
_symmetry.space_group_name_H-M   'P 1'
#
loop_
_entity.id
_entity.type
_entity.pdbx_description
1 polymer ?
#
loop_
_entity_poly.entity_id
_entity_poly.type
_entity_poly.pdbx_seq_one_letter_code
_entity_poly.pdbx_strand_id
1 'polypeptide(L)'
;PPLPHSQADQYVLSWDQQLNLAYVGAVPHRGIEQVRTHWLLELVTTRGSTGRGPSYNFTHLDRYLDLLRENQLLPGFELMGSASGHFTDFEDKQQVFEWKDLVSSLARRYIGRYGLAHVSKWNFETWNEPDHHDFDNVSMTMQGFLNYYDACSEGLRAASPALRLGGPGDSFHTPPRSPLSWGLLHHCHDGTNFFTGEAGVRLDYISLHRKGARSSISILEQEKAVAQQIRQLFPKFADTPIYNDEADPLVGWSLPQPWRADVTYAAMVVKVIAQHQNLLLANTSSTIPYALLSNDNAFLSYHPHPFAQRTLTARFQVNNTRPPHVQLLRKPVLTAMGLLALLHVGSKCLWTYEIQFS
;
A
#
# COMPACT_ATOMS: atom_id res chain seq x y z
N PRO A 1 -2.11 -10.17 3.86
CA PRO A 1 -2.13 -11.65 3.93
C PRO A 1 -2.67 -12.10 5.29
N PRO A 2 -3.39 -13.23 5.41
CA PRO A 2 -3.96 -13.64 6.69
C PRO A 2 -2.89 -14.07 7.70
N LEU A 3 -3.27 -14.13 8.98
CA LEU A 3 -2.46 -14.71 10.05
C LEU A 3 -2.16 -16.21 9.80
N PRO A 4 -1.01 -16.73 10.28
CA PRO A 4 0.10 -15.96 10.85
C PRO A 4 0.92 -15.27 9.75
N HIS A 5 1.33 -14.01 9.96
CA HIS A 5 2.02 -13.22 8.94
C HIS A 5 3.38 -13.80 8.51
N SER A 6 4.04 -14.57 9.38
CA SER A 6 5.27 -15.31 9.04
C SER A 6 5.09 -16.41 7.99
N GLN A 7 3.84 -16.77 7.65
CA GLN A 7 3.49 -17.70 6.57
C GLN A 7 2.81 -16.98 5.40
N ALA A 8 3.00 -15.66 5.28
CA ALA A 8 2.45 -14.87 4.19
C ALA A 8 2.83 -15.44 2.81
N ASP A 9 4.00 -16.07 2.69
CA ASP A 9 4.48 -16.72 1.46
C ASP A 9 3.52 -17.81 0.96
N GLN A 10 2.94 -18.61 1.85
CA GLN A 10 1.99 -19.65 1.49
C GLN A 10 0.73 -19.07 0.86
N TYR A 11 0.31 -17.88 1.29
CA TYR A 11 -0.83 -17.17 0.72
C TYR A 11 -0.46 -16.44 -0.57
N VAL A 12 0.57 -15.60 -0.56
CA VAL A 12 0.90 -14.73 -1.70
C VAL A 12 1.55 -15.48 -2.87
N LEU A 13 2.14 -16.65 -2.63
CA LEU A 13 2.69 -17.52 -3.68
C LEU A 13 1.75 -18.69 -4.03
N SER A 14 0.57 -18.76 -3.41
CA SER A 14 -0.43 -19.80 -3.69
C SER A 14 -0.88 -19.77 -5.16
N TRP A 15 -1.41 -20.90 -5.62
CA TRP A 15 -2.07 -20.98 -6.92
C TRP A 15 -3.26 -20.00 -7.02
N ASP A 16 -4.02 -19.86 -5.94
CA ASP A 16 -5.13 -18.91 -5.84
C ASP A 16 -4.68 -17.49 -6.16
N GLN A 17 -3.55 -17.06 -5.59
CA GLN A 17 -3.02 -15.71 -5.78
C GLN A 17 -2.43 -15.51 -7.18
N GLN A 18 -1.78 -16.53 -7.74
CA GLN A 18 -1.32 -16.49 -9.14
C GLN A 18 -2.50 -16.26 -10.10
N LEU A 19 -3.61 -16.99 -9.93
CA LEU A 19 -4.83 -16.74 -10.69
C LEU A 19 -5.39 -15.34 -10.43
N ASN A 20 -5.40 -14.90 -9.18
CA ASN A 20 -5.97 -13.60 -8.81
C ASN A 20 -5.21 -12.44 -9.46
N LEU A 21 -3.88 -12.46 -9.42
CA LEU A 21 -3.03 -11.47 -10.07
C LEU A 21 -3.11 -11.53 -11.59
N ALA A 22 -3.36 -12.70 -12.17
CA ALA A 22 -3.67 -12.81 -13.60
C ALA A 22 -4.99 -12.09 -13.95
N TYR A 23 -6.03 -12.21 -13.12
CA TYR A 23 -7.29 -11.47 -13.34
C TYR A 23 -7.10 -9.96 -13.17
N VAL A 24 -6.26 -9.54 -12.22
CA VAL A 24 -5.90 -8.13 -12.00
C VAL A 24 -5.13 -7.57 -13.20
N GLY A 25 -4.06 -8.24 -13.64
CA GLY A 25 -3.23 -7.81 -14.76
C GLY A 25 -3.94 -7.91 -16.12
N ALA A 26 -5.01 -8.70 -16.21
CA ALA A 26 -5.82 -8.84 -17.42
C ALA A 26 -6.74 -7.64 -17.72
N VAL A 27 -6.81 -6.64 -16.83
CA VAL A 27 -7.55 -5.39 -17.14
C VAL A 27 -6.84 -4.68 -18.30
N PRO A 28 -7.55 -4.35 -19.39
CA PRO A 28 -6.93 -3.80 -20.60
C PRO A 28 -6.24 -2.45 -20.33
N HIS A 29 -5.28 -2.10 -21.18
CA HIS A 29 -4.61 -0.79 -21.18
C HIS A 29 -3.97 -0.38 -19.85
N ARG A 30 -3.52 -1.37 -19.04
CA ARG A 30 -2.99 -1.12 -17.68
C ARG A 30 -4.01 -0.40 -16.80
N GLY A 31 -5.29 -0.74 -16.93
CA GLY A 31 -6.37 -0.14 -16.12
C GLY A 31 -6.24 -0.38 -14.62
N ILE A 32 -5.36 -1.31 -14.22
CA ILE A 32 -4.83 -1.46 -12.86
C ILE A 32 -3.31 -1.56 -12.99
N GLU A 33 -2.58 -0.77 -12.21
CA GLU A 33 -1.12 -0.67 -12.35
C GLU A 33 -0.33 -1.18 -11.16
N GLN A 34 -0.84 -0.98 -9.95
CA GLN A 34 -0.12 -1.29 -8.71
C GLN A 34 -0.93 -2.19 -7.79
N VAL A 35 -0.21 -3.01 -7.02
CA VAL A 35 -0.74 -3.86 -5.96
C VAL A 35 -0.02 -3.53 -4.64
N ARG A 36 -0.65 -2.76 -3.76
CA ARG A 36 -0.18 -2.45 -2.39
C ARG A 36 -0.30 -3.70 -1.52
N THR A 37 0.79 -4.13 -0.89
CA THR A 37 0.81 -5.46 -0.26
C THR A 37 1.36 -5.38 1.15
N HIS A 38 0.53 -5.78 2.11
CA HIS A 38 0.91 -5.82 3.52
C HIS A 38 1.94 -6.93 3.74
N TRP A 39 2.75 -6.72 4.77
CA TRP A 39 3.67 -7.75 5.30
C TRP A 39 4.68 -8.27 4.27
N LEU A 40 5.08 -7.47 3.28
CA LEU A 40 6.09 -7.86 2.28
C LEU A 40 7.41 -8.31 2.92
N LEU A 41 7.79 -7.70 4.03
CA LEU A 41 9.05 -8.01 4.71
C LEU A 41 8.95 -9.24 5.62
N GLU A 42 7.77 -9.86 5.77
CA GLU A 42 7.66 -11.23 6.30
C GLU A 42 8.07 -12.29 5.25
N LEU A 43 8.16 -11.91 3.97
CA LEU A 43 8.72 -12.78 2.92
C LEU A 43 10.26 -12.80 2.93
N VAL A 44 10.88 -12.01 3.82
CA VAL A 44 12.32 -11.99 4.04
C VAL A 44 12.63 -12.77 5.31
N THR A 45 13.47 -13.79 5.18
CA THR A 45 13.95 -14.57 6.35
C THR A 45 15.37 -14.18 6.69
N THR A 46 15.73 -14.21 7.97
CA THR A 46 17.07 -13.90 8.45
C THR A 46 17.81 -15.17 8.87
N ARG A 47 19.13 -15.22 8.68
CA ARG A 47 19.99 -16.31 9.18
C ARG A 47 21.22 -15.74 9.87
N GLY A 48 21.41 -16.15 11.12
CA GLY A 48 22.63 -15.95 11.92
C GLY A 48 22.93 -14.49 12.31
N SER A 49 23.61 -14.32 13.44
CA SER A 49 24.22 -13.07 13.90
C SER A 49 25.74 -13.23 14.00
N THR A 50 26.40 -13.61 12.91
CA THR A 50 27.85 -13.89 12.93
C THR A 50 28.68 -12.62 12.80
N GLY A 51 28.67 -11.72 13.81
CA GLY A 51 29.60 -10.57 13.96
C GLY A 51 29.74 -9.57 12.80
N ARG A 52 29.08 -9.81 11.66
CA ARG A 52 29.09 -9.05 10.39
C ARG A 52 27.69 -8.54 10.03
N GLY A 53 26.74 -8.59 10.97
CA GLY A 53 25.33 -8.29 10.75
C GLY A 53 24.50 -9.48 10.23
N PRO A 54 23.17 -9.32 10.17
CA PRO A 54 22.25 -10.37 9.70
C PRO A 54 22.40 -10.66 8.21
N SER A 55 22.25 -11.93 7.82
CA SER A 55 22.12 -12.32 6.41
C SER A 55 20.64 -12.52 6.05
N TYR A 56 20.19 -11.86 4.99
CA TYR A 56 18.80 -11.92 4.53
C TYR A 56 18.63 -12.88 3.35
N ASN A 57 17.56 -13.67 3.39
CA ASN A 57 17.12 -14.51 2.28
C ASN A 57 15.82 -13.95 1.70
N PHE A 58 15.93 -13.45 0.47
CA PHE A 58 14.86 -12.78 -0.28
C PHE A 58 14.03 -13.72 -1.17
N THR A 59 14.23 -15.05 -1.11
CA THR A 59 13.66 -15.99 -2.07
C THR A 59 12.14 -15.88 -2.23
N HIS A 60 11.38 -15.71 -1.14
CA HIS A 60 9.92 -15.61 -1.23
C HIS A 60 9.49 -14.24 -1.77
N LEU A 61 10.18 -13.17 -1.35
CA LEU A 61 9.93 -11.82 -1.85
C LEU A 61 10.24 -11.71 -3.35
N ASP A 62 11.34 -12.30 -3.81
CA ASP A 62 11.70 -12.37 -5.23
C ASP A 62 10.56 -13.00 -6.05
N ARG A 63 10.06 -14.15 -5.59
CA ARG A 63 8.97 -14.88 -6.29
C ARG A 63 7.69 -14.07 -6.36
N TYR A 64 7.34 -13.33 -5.30
CA TYR A 64 6.15 -12.50 -5.31
C TYR A 64 6.29 -11.30 -6.26
N LEU A 65 7.43 -10.62 -6.23
CA LEU A 65 7.69 -9.48 -7.11
C LEU A 65 7.83 -9.90 -8.58
N ASP A 66 8.39 -11.08 -8.84
CA ASP A 66 8.40 -11.68 -10.18
C ASP A 66 6.99 -11.98 -10.66
N LEU A 67 6.10 -12.47 -9.79
CA LEU A 67 4.70 -12.74 -10.12
C LEU A 67 3.93 -11.45 -10.46
N LEU A 68 4.16 -10.35 -9.73
CA LEU A 68 3.63 -9.03 -10.12
C LEU A 68 4.18 -8.60 -11.49
N ARG A 69 5.49 -8.75 -11.69
CA ARG A 69 6.17 -8.37 -12.93
C ARG A 69 5.67 -9.15 -14.14
N GLU A 70 5.44 -10.46 -14.00
CA GLU A 70 4.86 -11.34 -15.01
C GLU A 70 3.49 -10.82 -15.49
N ASN A 71 2.69 -10.31 -14.55
CA ASN A 71 1.37 -9.73 -14.80
C ASN A 71 1.40 -8.22 -15.13
N GLN A 72 2.59 -7.65 -15.37
CA GLN A 72 2.80 -6.23 -15.68
C GLN A 72 2.29 -5.24 -14.60
N LEU A 73 2.28 -5.68 -13.35
CA LEU A 73 1.92 -4.90 -12.17
C LEU A 73 3.16 -4.39 -11.44
N LEU A 74 2.97 -3.34 -10.65
CA LEU A 74 3.96 -2.77 -9.73
C LEU A 74 3.58 -3.09 -8.28
N PRO A 75 4.53 -3.24 -7.35
CA PRO A 75 4.23 -3.28 -5.93
C PRO A 75 3.96 -1.87 -5.39
N GLY A 76 2.90 -1.74 -4.58
CA GLY A 76 2.87 -0.74 -3.53
C GLY A 76 3.65 -1.33 -2.37
N PHE A 77 4.89 -0.87 -2.25
CA PHE A 77 5.92 -1.55 -1.48
C PHE A 77 5.92 -0.99 -0.06
N GLU A 78 5.00 -1.47 0.76
CA GLU A 78 5.03 -1.20 2.19
C GLU A 78 6.25 -1.88 2.82
N LEU A 79 7.08 -1.09 3.49
CA LEU A 79 8.24 -1.55 4.25
C LEU A 79 7.75 -2.14 5.58
N MET A 80 6.90 -3.16 5.50
CA MET A 80 6.10 -3.71 6.59
C MET A 80 6.48 -5.16 6.87
N GLY A 81 6.84 -5.46 8.13
CA GLY A 81 7.22 -6.80 8.60
C GLY A 81 8.47 -6.78 9.49
N SER A 82 8.76 -7.93 10.09
CA SER A 82 9.81 -8.12 11.10
C SER A 82 11.01 -8.93 10.60
N ALA A 83 11.05 -9.27 9.32
CA ALA A 83 12.02 -10.18 8.71
C ALA A 83 12.14 -11.53 9.46
N SER A 84 10.98 -12.16 9.69
CA SER A 84 10.83 -13.39 10.48
C SER A 84 11.23 -13.24 11.96
N GLY A 85 10.82 -12.13 12.59
CA GLY A 85 11.01 -11.88 14.02
C GLY A 85 12.39 -11.35 14.42
N HIS A 86 13.23 -10.94 13.46
CA HIS A 86 14.53 -10.32 13.74
C HIS A 86 14.38 -8.90 14.29
N PHE A 87 13.47 -8.11 13.70
CA PHE A 87 13.17 -6.76 14.16
C PHE A 87 12.03 -6.80 15.17
N THR A 88 12.28 -6.25 16.35
CA THR A 88 11.37 -6.29 17.50
C THR A 88 11.22 -4.94 18.19
N ASP A 89 12.15 -4.00 18.00
CA ASP A 89 12.11 -2.69 18.68
C ASP A 89 12.84 -1.61 17.88
N PHE A 90 12.10 -0.57 17.46
CA PHE A 90 12.67 0.56 16.71
C PHE A 90 13.19 1.72 17.58
N GLU A 91 13.20 1.56 18.91
CA GLU A 91 14.06 2.39 19.78
C GLU A 91 15.45 1.79 19.99
N ASP A 92 15.64 0.49 19.68
CA ASP A 92 16.97 -0.12 19.65
C ASP A 92 17.75 0.39 18.43
N LYS A 93 18.77 1.20 18.70
CA LYS A 93 19.63 1.79 17.67
C LYS A 93 20.24 0.73 16.75
N GLN A 94 20.63 -0.45 17.28
CA GLN A 94 21.21 -1.49 16.44
C GLN A 94 20.21 -1.93 15.37
N GLN A 95 18.96 -2.15 15.77
CA GLN A 95 17.89 -2.54 14.84
C GLN A 95 17.55 -1.44 13.84
N VAL A 96 17.59 -0.17 14.25
CA VAL A 96 17.41 0.99 13.35
C VAL A 96 18.48 1.03 12.26
N PHE A 97 19.76 0.78 12.60
CA PHE A 97 20.83 0.68 11.62
C PHE A 97 20.70 -0.54 10.71
N GLU A 98 20.38 -1.71 11.28
CA GLU A 98 20.16 -2.94 10.51
C GLU A 98 18.97 -2.82 9.55
N TRP A 99 17.91 -2.10 9.94
CA TRP A 99 16.75 -1.83 9.10
C TRP A 99 17.11 -0.96 7.90
N LYS A 100 17.87 0.12 8.12
CA LYS A 100 18.38 0.96 7.03
C LYS A 100 19.17 0.13 6.01
N ASP A 101 20.02 -0.78 6.49
CA ASP A 101 20.84 -1.61 5.61
C ASP A 101 20.04 -2.72 4.92
N LEU A 102 19.00 -3.27 5.53
CA LEU A 102 18.00 -4.11 4.88
C LEU A 102 17.31 -3.37 3.73
N VAL A 103 16.80 -2.17 3.98
CA VAL A 103 16.12 -1.33 2.98
C VAL A 103 17.06 -0.96 1.83
N SER A 104 18.33 -0.65 2.13
CA SER A 104 19.32 -0.40 1.08
C SER A 104 19.63 -1.66 0.27
N SER A 105 19.73 -2.80 0.92
CA SER A 105 20.01 -4.09 0.27
C SER A 105 18.88 -4.54 -0.64
N LEU A 106 17.62 -4.44 -0.18
CA LEU A 106 16.45 -4.81 -0.99
C LEU A 106 16.32 -3.88 -2.20
N ALA A 107 16.51 -2.58 -2.02
CA ALA A 107 16.40 -1.61 -3.10
C ALA A 107 17.48 -1.85 -4.17
N ARG A 108 18.75 -2.04 -3.78
CA ARG A 108 19.83 -2.39 -4.72
C ARG A 108 19.57 -3.72 -5.42
N ARG A 109 19.08 -4.74 -4.70
CA ARG A 109 18.72 -6.05 -5.27
C ARG A 109 17.71 -5.89 -6.39
N TYR A 110 16.60 -5.20 -6.15
CA TYR A 110 15.53 -5.08 -7.13
C TYR A 110 15.85 -4.06 -8.23
N ILE A 111 16.67 -3.04 -7.97
CA ILE A 111 17.28 -2.23 -9.04
C ILE A 111 18.12 -3.12 -9.95
N GLY A 112 18.94 -4.03 -9.40
CA GLY A 112 19.71 -4.98 -10.19
C GLY A 112 18.84 -5.97 -10.97
N ARG A 113 17.72 -6.41 -10.39
CA ARG A 113 16.81 -7.40 -10.99
C ARG A 113 15.90 -6.82 -12.07
N TYR A 114 15.35 -5.62 -11.86
CA TYR A 114 14.31 -5.04 -12.73
C TYR A 114 14.72 -3.72 -13.41
N GLY A 115 15.88 -3.16 -13.04
CA GLY A 115 16.38 -1.88 -13.53
C GLY A 115 15.83 -0.68 -12.74
N LEU A 116 16.66 0.36 -12.57
CA LEU A 116 16.29 1.57 -11.82
C LEU A 116 15.02 2.23 -12.37
N ALA A 117 14.87 2.32 -13.70
CA ALA A 117 13.72 2.94 -14.34
C ALA A 117 12.39 2.21 -14.04
N HIS A 118 12.45 0.93 -13.66
CA HIS A 118 11.28 0.19 -13.21
C HIS A 118 11.02 0.44 -11.73
N VAL A 119 12.04 0.29 -10.89
CA VAL A 119 11.90 0.41 -9.42
C VAL A 119 11.61 1.84 -8.97
N SER A 120 12.06 2.87 -9.70
CA SER A 120 11.70 4.26 -9.42
C SER A 120 10.21 4.56 -9.59
N LYS A 121 9.46 3.65 -10.22
CA LYS A 121 7.99 3.74 -10.33
C LYS A 121 7.28 3.17 -9.12
N TRP A 122 7.94 2.37 -8.28
CA TRP A 122 7.30 1.78 -7.11
C TRP A 122 7.01 2.89 -6.08
N ASN A 123 5.84 2.80 -5.44
CA ASN A 123 5.52 3.61 -4.28
C ASN A 123 6.04 2.83 -3.06
N PHE A 124 7.24 3.16 -2.55
CA PHE A 124 7.65 2.63 -1.25
C PHE A 124 6.92 3.39 -0.16
N GLU A 125 6.49 2.67 0.86
CA GLU A 125 5.59 3.20 1.88
C GLU A 125 5.97 2.74 3.28
N THR A 126 5.53 3.49 4.28
CA THR A 126 5.62 3.11 5.69
C THR A 126 4.78 1.86 5.99
N TRP A 127 4.92 1.39 7.23
CA TRP A 127 4.02 0.40 7.82
C TRP A 127 2.57 0.88 7.76
N ASN A 128 1.64 -0.02 7.43
CA ASN A 128 0.22 0.26 7.35
C ASN A 128 -0.38 0.76 8.66
N GLU A 129 -1.23 1.78 8.59
CA GLU A 129 -2.08 2.25 9.69
C GLU A 129 -1.38 2.25 11.06
N PRO A 130 -0.26 3.00 11.22
CA PRO A 130 0.54 2.97 12.44
C PRO A 130 -0.26 3.33 13.71
N ASP A 131 -1.31 4.15 13.59
CA ASP A 131 -2.17 4.53 14.73
C ASP A 131 -3.22 3.47 15.09
N HIS A 132 -3.34 2.41 14.31
CA HIS A 132 -4.18 1.23 14.61
C HIS A 132 -3.40 0.13 15.34
N HIS A 133 -2.09 0.30 15.52
CA HIS A 133 -1.21 -0.56 16.32
C HIS A 133 -1.12 -2.03 15.85
N ASP A 134 -1.31 -2.29 14.55
CA ASP A 134 -1.10 -3.62 13.96
C ASP A 134 0.38 -3.87 13.63
N PHE A 135 1.19 -4.04 14.67
CA PHE A 135 2.64 -4.23 14.60
C PHE A 135 3.10 -5.65 14.97
N ASP A 136 2.17 -6.61 15.11
CA ASP A 136 2.42 -7.93 15.71
C ASP A 136 3.21 -7.83 17.03
N ASN A 137 4.44 -8.36 17.06
CA ASN A 137 5.32 -8.39 18.22
C ASN A 137 6.40 -7.29 18.18
N VAL A 138 6.26 -6.30 17.31
CA VAL A 138 7.21 -5.19 17.16
C VAL A 138 6.81 -4.03 18.06
N SER A 139 7.73 -3.58 18.91
CA SER A 139 7.60 -2.33 19.65
C SER A 139 7.79 -1.14 18.71
N MET A 140 6.68 -0.42 18.46
CA MET A 140 6.66 0.77 17.62
C MET A 140 6.07 1.95 18.39
N THR A 141 6.89 2.59 19.22
CA THR A 141 6.52 3.83 19.91
C THR A 141 6.48 5.00 18.93
N MET A 142 6.05 6.19 19.39
CA MET A 142 6.18 7.42 18.60
C MET A 142 7.61 7.62 18.08
N GLN A 143 8.61 7.59 18.98
CA GLN A 143 9.99 7.79 18.58
C GLN A 143 10.51 6.63 17.73
N GLY A 144 10.12 5.39 18.05
CA GLY A 144 10.45 4.21 17.26
C GLY A 144 9.96 4.33 15.82
N PHE A 145 8.74 4.81 15.59
CA PHE A 145 8.20 5.02 14.24
C PHE A 145 8.96 6.09 13.46
N LEU A 146 9.38 7.17 14.11
CA LEU A 146 10.20 8.20 13.46
C LEU A 146 11.61 7.66 13.10
N ASN A 147 12.23 6.88 13.99
CA ASN A 147 13.51 6.23 13.72
C ASN A 147 13.39 5.21 12.56
N TYR A 148 12.31 4.42 12.56
CA TYR A 148 11.95 3.50 11.48
C TYR A 148 11.82 4.25 10.15
N TYR A 149 11.12 5.39 10.14
CA TYR A 149 10.94 6.19 8.94
C TYR A 149 12.26 6.71 8.39
N ASP A 150 13.14 7.23 9.26
CA ASP A 150 14.46 7.71 8.87
C ASP A 150 15.31 6.58 8.28
N ALA A 151 15.19 5.36 8.82
CA ALA A 151 15.90 4.19 8.32
C ALA A 151 15.38 3.76 6.93
N CYS A 152 14.07 3.83 6.71
CA CYS A 152 13.46 3.64 5.39
C CYS A 152 13.98 4.69 4.39
N SER A 153 13.91 5.96 4.76
CA SER A 153 14.30 7.10 3.92
C SER A 153 15.77 7.03 3.51
N GLU A 154 16.67 6.87 4.47
CA GLU A 154 18.11 6.81 4.23
C GLU A 154 18.54 5.48 3.59
N GLY A 155 17.84 4.39 3.85
CA GLY A 155 18.07 3.10 3.19
C GLY A 155 17.80 3.18 1.69
N LEU A 156 16.65 3.75 1.31
CA LEU A 156 16.30 4.00 -0.09
C LEU A 156 17.24 5.01 -0.73
N ARG A 157 17.54 6.13 -0.05
CA ARG A 157 18.49 7.16 -0.52
C ARG A 157 19.87 6.58 -0.82
N ALA A 158 20.36 5.69 0.04
CA ALA A 158 21.65 5.00 -0.13
C ALA A 158 21.66 4.02 -1.31
N ALA A 159 20.51 3.52 -1.74
CA ALA A 159 20.39 2.72 -2.95
C ALA A 159 20.27 3.58 -4.21
N SER A 160 19.36 4.57 -4.20
CA SER A 160 19.25 5.58 -5.25
C SER A 160 18.34 6.75 -4.80
N PRO A 161 18.72 8.02 -5.04
CA PRO A 161 17.86 9.17 -4.73
C PRO A 161 16.60 9.23 -5.61
N ALA A 162 16.51 8.44 -6.69
CA ALA A 162 15.36 8.41 -7.60
C ALA A 162 14.19 7.55 -7.09
N LEU A 163 14.35 6.82 -5.98
CA LEU A 163 13.28 6.02 -5.37
C LEU A 163 12.36 6.93 -4.56
N ARG A 164 11.05 6.67 -4.58
CA ARG A 164 10.03 7.47 -3.88
C ARG A 164 9.64 6.80 -2.56
N LEU A 165 9.43 7.57 -1.50
CA LEU A 165 8.95 7.13 -0.20
C LEU A 165 7.84 8.07 0.32
N GLY A 166 6.74 7.49 0.79
CA GLY A 166 5.67 8.22 1.47
C GLY A 166 5.07 7.44 2.64
N GLY A 167 4.04 8.02 3.23
CA GLY A 167 3.35 7.51 4.41
C GLY A 167 2.40 8.56 5.00
N PRO A 168 1.78 8.33 6.15
CA PRO A 168 1.83 7.14 7.00
C PRO A 168 0.87 6.00 6.58
N GLY A 169 -0.07 6.24 5.67
CA GLY A 169 -1.13 5.27 5.34
C GLY A 169 -2.11 5.08 6.50
N ASP A 170 -2.69 6.16 7.03
CA ASP A 170 -3.68 6.13 8.14
C ASP A 170 -4.75 7.22 8.00
N SER A 171 -5.71 7.26 8.91
CA SER A 171 -6.88 8.10 8.88
C SER A 171 -6.61 9.59 9.10
N PHE A 172 -5.53 10.02 9.76
CA PHE A 172 -5.35 11.42 10.19
C PHE A 172 -6.58 11.98 10.91
N HIS A 173 -7.05 11.31 11.96
CA HIS A 173 -8.12 11.86 12.79
C HIS A 173 -7.67 13.17 13.46
N THR A 174 -8.62 14.05 13.79
CA THR A 174 -8.31 15.33 14.45
C THR A 174 -7.49 15.07 15.73
N PRO A 175 -6.38 15.81 15.95
CA PRO A 175 -5.58 15.70 17.17
C PRO A 175 -6.45 15.79 18.44
N PRO A 176 -6.12 15.04 19.52
CA PRO A 176 -4.90 14.26 19.72
C PRO A 176 -4.96 12.83 19.15
N ARG A 177 -5.97 12.48 18.33
CA ARG A 177 -6.02 11.19 17.64
C ARG A 177 -5.02 11.15 16.47
N SER A 178 -4.70 9.94 16.01
CA SER A 178 -3.67 9.68 14.99
C SER A 178 -2.30 10.30 15.30
N PRO A 179 -1.75 10.11 16.51
CA PRO A 179 -0.51 10.74 16.93
C PRO A 179 0.69 10.40 16.02
N LEU A 180 0.86 9.15 15.60
CA LEU A 180 1.98 8.72 14.75
C LEU A 180 1.90 9.39 13.37
N SER A 181 0.69 9.50 12.82
CA SER A 181 0.46 10.18 11.55
C SER A 181 0.85 11.66 11.58
N TRP A 182 0.34 12.41 12.56
CA TRP A 182 0.68 13.83 12.69
C TRP A 182 2.13 14.04 13.13
N GLY A 183 2.65 13.14 13.96
CA GLY A 183 4.04 13.12 14.41
C GLY A 183 5.01 12.94 13.25
N LEU A 184 4.70 12.05 12.30
CA LEU A 184 5.51 11.85 11.10
C LEU A 184 5.57 13.13 10.24
N LEU A 185 4.44 13.79 10.00
CA LEU A 185 4.44 15.05 9.24
C LEU A 185 5.26 16.13 9.94
N HIS A 186 5.13 16.27 11.26
CA HIS A 186 5.94 17.21 12.03
C HIS A 186 7.44 16.87 11.95
N HIS A 187 7.79 15.59 12.08
CA HIS A 187 9.17 15.11 11.98
C HIS A 187 9.78 15.37 10.60
N CYS A 188 9.08 15.03 9.53
CA CYS A 188 9.55 15.31 8.18
C CYS A 188 9.64 16.81 7.89
N HIS A 189 8.76 17.62 8.47
CA HIS A 189 8.72 19.06 8.25
C HIS A 189 9.85 19.80 8.99
N ASP A 190 10.01 19.57 10.30
CA ASP A 190 10.91 20.33 11.18
C ASP A 190 11.74 19.46 12.15
N GLY A 191 11.54 18.15 12.14
CA GLY A 191 12.30 17.21 12.96
C GLY A 191 13.77 17.09 12.56
N THR A 192 14.48 16.14 13.16
CA THR A 192 15.90 15.91 12.90
C THR A 192 16.10 14.49 12.45
N ASN A 193 16.70 14.30 11.27
CA ASN A 193 17.00 12.97 10.76
C ASN A 193 17.94 12.21 11.71
N PHE A 194 17.56 11.00 12.11
CA PHE A 194 18.30 10.14 13.03
C PHE A 194 19.75 9.87 12.59
N PHE A 195 20.00 9.74 11.29
CA PHE A 195 21.31 9.36 10.74
C PHE A 195 22.18 10.56 10.40
N THR A 196 21.61 11.61 9.80
CA THR A 196 22.37 12.74 9.26
C THR A 196 22.40 13.95 10.19
N GLY A 197 21.46 14.06 11.13
CA GLY A 197 21.26 15.26 11.93
C GLY A 197 20.70 16.46 11.14
N GLU A 198 20.34 16.27 9.86
CA GLU A 198 19.73 17.31 9.03
C GLU A 198 18.32 17.66 9.55
N ALA A 199 17.95 18.93 9.41
CA ALA A 199 16.60 19.41 9.75
C ALA A 199 15.62 19.08 8.62
N GLY A 200 14.52 18.42 8.98
CA GLY A 200 13.53 17.86 8.05
C GLY A 200 14.00 16.55 7.41
N VAL A 201 13.04 15.77 6.92
CA VAL A 201 13.27 14.48 6.27
C VAL A 201 12.43 14.42 5.01
N ARG A 202 12.96 13.77 3.97
CA ARG A 202 12.24 13.49 2.72
C ARG A 202 10.86 12.89 3.01
N LEU A 203 9.84 13.42 2.34
CA LEU A 203 8.48 12.88 2.26
C LEU A 203 7.94 13.16 0.85
N ASP A 204 8.00 12.16 -0.04
CA ASP A 204 7.71 12.35 -1.46
C ASP A 204 6.20 12.38 -1.77
N TYR A 205 5.39 11.77 -0.90
CA TYR A 205 3.93 11.83 -0.93
C TYR A 205 3.36 11.55 0.47
N ILE A 206 2.11 11.97 0.71
CA ILE A 206 1.35 11.72 1.93
C ILE A 206 0.20 10.78 1.63
N SER A 207 0.19 9.59 2.22
CA SER A 207 -0.91 8.63 2.10
C SER A 207 -1.84 8.65 3.31
N LEU A 208 -3.15 8.62 3.05
CA LEU A 208 -4.20 8.62 4.06
C LEU A 208 -5.26 7.58 3.73
N HIS A 209 -5.95 7.07 4.74
CA HIS A 209 -7.04 6.11 4.57
C HIS A 209 -8.37 6.75 4.95
N ARG A 210 -9.19 7.10 3.95
CA ARG A 210 -10.53 7.63 4.19
C ARG A 210 -11.59 6.82 3.46
N LYS A 211 -12.45 6.18 4.26
CA LYS A 211 -13.52 5.30 3.80
C LYS A 211 -14.89 5.98 3.95
N GLY A 212 -15.84 5.56 3.12
CA GLY A 212 -17.09 6.29 2.92
C GLY A 212 -18.20 6.03 3.93
N ALA A 213 -18.08 5.00 4.78
CA ALA A 213 -19.19 4.55 5.65
C ALA A 213 -20.52 4.37 4.89
N ARG A 214 -20.47 3.81 3.67
CA ARG A 214 -21.54 3.65 2.66
C ARG A 214 -21.93 4.91 1.89
N SER A 215 -21.31 6.06 2.15
CA SER A 215 -21.46 7.29 1.39
C SER A 215 -20.26 7.53 0.47
N SER A 216 -20.51 7.67 -0.84
CA SER A 216 -19.43 7.92 -1.80
C SER A 216 -18.80 9.30 -1.63
N ILE A 217 -19.62 10.33 -1.39
CA ILE A 217 -19.15 11.72 -1.28
C ILE A 217 -18.40 11.97 0.04
N SER A 218 -18.71 11.20 1.08
CA SER A 218 -18.06 11.32 2.38
C SER A 218 -16.56 11.01 2.32
N ILE A 219 -16.12 10.18 1.37
CA ILE A 219 -14.69 9.94 1.12
C ILE A 219 -14.01 11.28 0.81
N LEU A 220 -14.50 11.96 -0.23
CA LEU A 220 -13.95 13.23 -0.70
C LEU A 220 -14.06 14.35 0.33
N GLU A 221 -15.16 14.42 1.08
CA GLU A 221 -15.35 15.43 2.13
C GLU A 221 -14.31 15.27 3.25
N GLN A 222 -14.03 14.03 3.67
CA GLN A 222 -13.02 13.73 4.67
C GLN A 222 -11.60 14.04 4.16
N GLU A 223 -11.28 13.66 2.94
CA GLU A 223 -9.99 13.96 2.31
C GLU A 223 -9.74 15.48 2.24
N LYS A 224 -10.73 16.26 1.80
CA LYS A 224 -10.64 17.73 1.76
C LYS A 224 -10.34 18.32 3.13
N ALA A 225 -11.00 17.80 4.18
CA ALA A 225 -10.79 18.26 5.55
C ALA A 225 -9.36 17.96 6.04
N VAL A 226 -8.84 16.75 5.76
CA VAL A 226 -7.46 16.37 6.13
C VAL A 226 -6.44 17.20 5.33
N ALA A 227 -6.60 17.29 4.01
CA ALA A 227 -5.70 18.05 3.16
C ALA A 227 -5.62 19.54 3.54
N GLN A 228 -6.75 20.14 3.94
CA GLN A 228 -6.77 21.51 4.44
C GLN A 228 -5.99 21.67 5.74
N GLN A 229 -6.12 20.72 6.68
CA GLN A 229 -5.35 20.73 7.92
C GLN A 229 -3.84 20.58 7.65
N ILE A 230 -3.45 19.63 6.80
CA ILE A 230 -2.04 19.43 6.40
C ILE A 230 -1.47 20.73 5.81
N ARG A 231 -2.18 21.36 4.87
CA ARG A 231 -1.73 22.61 4.23
C ARG A 231 -1.54 23.75 5.24
N GLN A 232 -2.41 23.84 6.24
CA GLN A 232 -2.34 24.89 7.27
C GLN A 232 -1.20 24.65 8.26
N LEU A 233 -0.98 23.40 8.67
CA LEU A 233 0.01 23.04 9.69
C LEU A 233 1.42 22.88 9.11
N PHE A 234 1.54 22.45 7.85
CA PHE A 234 2.82 22.10 7.21
C PHE A 234 2.97 22.79 5.85
N PRO A 235 3.26 24.10 5.80
CA PRO A 235 3.34 24.84 4.54
C PRO A 235 4.36 24.28 3.53
N LYS A 236 5.45 23.61 3.98
CA LYS A 236 6.41 22.97 3.05
C LYS A 236 5.80 21.81 2.27
N PHE A 237 4.67 21.25 2.73
CA PHE A 237 3.96 20.16 2.08
C PHE A 237 2.74 20.62 1.26
N ALA A 238 2.62 21.92 0.97
CA ALA A 238 1.49 22.45 0.22
C ALA A 238 1.31 21.81 -1.17
N ASP A 239 2.41 21.40 -1.79
CA ASP A 239 2.46 20.75 -3.11
C ASP A 239 2.81 19.25 -3.03
N THR A 240 2.95 18.68 -1.82
CA THR A 240 3.26 17.26 -1.64
C THR A 240 2.06 16.41 -2.06
N PRO A 241 2.21 15.46 -3.00
CA PRO A 241 1.12 14.62 -3.49
C PRO A 241 0.36 13.92 -2.36
N ILE A 242 -0.97 13.91 -2.42
CA ILE A 242 -1.84 13.20 -1.47
C ILE A 242 -2.45 11.98 -2.14
N TYR A 243 -2.30 10.83 -1.48
CA TYR A 243 -2.86 9.55 -1.90
C TYR A 243 -3.96 9.14 -0.92
N ASN A 244 -5.09 8.62 -1.44
CA ASN A 244 -5.98 7.78 -0.64
C ASN A 244 -5.88 6.34 -1.15
N ASP A 245 -4.96 5.61 -0.56
CA ASP A 245 -4.57 4.25 -0.92
C ASP A 245 -5.51 3.17 -0.36
N GLU A 246 -6.57 3.60 0.35
CA GLU A 246 -7.60 2.76 0.97
C GLU A 246 -9.02 3.40 0.90
N ALA A 247 -9.37 3.95 -0.27
CA ALA A 247 -10.54 4.80 -0.52
C ALA A 247 -11.86 4.03 -0.69
N ASP A 248 -12.17 3.13 0.24
CA ASP A 248 -13.28 2.19 0.06
C ASP A 248 -14.64 2.74 0.48
N PRO A 249 -15.74 2.26 -0.14
CA PRO A 249 -17.09 2.58 0.32
C PRO A 249 -17.36 2.24 1.79
N LEU A 250 -16.78 1.15 2.31
CA LEU A 250 -17.02 0.67 3.67
C LEU A 250 -15.81 -0.13 4.17
N VAL A 251 -15.40 0.12 5.41
CA VAL A 251 -14.37 -0.62 6.18
C VAL A 251 -14.75 -2.10 6.39
N GLY A 252 -13.75 -2.95 6.63
CA GLY A 252 -13.94 -4.38 6.87
C GLY A 252 -14.23 -5.12 5.58
N TRP A 253 -13.19 -5.50 4.84
CA TRP A 253 -13.29 -6.13 3.52
C TRP A 253 -14.05 -7.47 3.56
N SER A 254 -13.90 -8.23 4.65
CA SER A 254 -14.46 -9.57 4.83
C SER A 254 -15.94 -9.60 5.25
N LEU A 255 -16.50 -8.45 5.66
CA LEU A 255 -17.91 -8.33 6.04
C LEU A 255 -18.81 -8.62 4.83
N PRO A 256 -19.69 -9.64 4.86
CA PRO A 256 -20.57 -9.93 3.74
C PRO A 256 -21.58 -8.79 3.56
N GLN A 257 -21.64 -8.24 2.35
CA GLN A 257 -22.62 -7.24 1.93
C GLN A 257 -23.15 -7.62 0.55
N PRO A 258 -24.47 -7.73 0.34
CA PRO A 258 -25.03 -8.06 -0.98
C PRO A 258 -24.55 -7.09 -2.08
N TRP A 259 -24.49 -5.79 -1.79
CA TRP A 259 -24.06 -4.78 -2.76
C TRP A 259 -22.60 -4.90 -3.19
N ARG A 260 -21.73 -5.61 -2.44
CA ARG A 260 -20.33 -5.90 -2.84
C ARG A 260 -20.23 -6.97 -3.93
N ALA A 261 -21.31 -7.72 -4.18
CA ALA A 261 -21.33 -8.85 -5.11
C ALA A 261 -21.49 -8.42 -6.57
N ASP A 262 -22.21 -7.33 -6.82
CA ASP A 262 -22.78 -7.02 -8.12
C ASP A 262 -22.42 -5.63 -8.65
N VAL A 263 -23.21 -5.13 -9.60
CA VAL A 263 -23.03 -3.83 -10.27
C VAL A 263 -23.20 -2.66 -9.31
N THR A 264 -23.83 -2.85 -8.14
CA THR A 264 -23.97 -1.80 -7.12
C THR A 264 -22.60 -1.31 -6.66
N TYR A 265 -21.69 -2.21 -6.31
CA TYR A 265 -20.32 -1.83 -5.95
C TYR A 265 -19.55 -1.24 -7.13
N ALA A 266 -19.65 -1.88 -8.31
CA ALA A 266 -18.97 -1.42 -9.51
C ALA A 266 -19.34 0.04 -9.87
N ALA A 267 -20.63 0.36 -9.88
CA ALA A 267 -21.12 1.71 -10.15
C ALA A 267 -20.72 2.70 -9.04
N MET A 268 -20.66 2.27 -7.79
CA MET A 268 -20.20 3.11 -6.68
C MET A 268 -18.72 3.46 -6.80
N VAL A 269 -17.86 2.53 -7.20
CA VAL A 269 -16.42 2.80 -7.48
C VAL A 269 -16.28 3.85 -8.57
N VAL A 270 -16.98 3.68 -9.70
CA VAL A 270 -16.98 4.67 -10.79
C VAL A 270 -17.52 6.03 -10.32
N LYS A 271 -18.57 6.04 -9.49
CA LYS A 271 -19.12 7.27 -8.92
C LYS A 271 -18.11 7.99 -8.04
N VAL A 272 -17.38 7.28 -7.18
CA VAL A 272 -16.31 7.85 -6.35
C VAL A 272 -15.24 8.50 -7.23
N ILE A 273 -14.75 7.79 -8.26
CA ILE A 273 -13.74 8.34 -9.19
C ILE A 273 -14.26 9.58 -9.93
N ALA A 274 -15.50 9.54 -10.43
CA ALA A 274 -16.12 10.69 -11.08
C ALA A 274 -16.26 11.90 -10.14
N GLN A 275 -16.56 11.68 -8.86
CA GLN A 275 -16.59 12.74 -7.84
C GLN A 275 -15.21 13.36 -7.63
N HIS A 276 -14.15 12.57 -7.53
CA HIS A 276 -12.77 13.08 -7.42
C HIS A 276 -12.37 13.87 -8.65
N GLN A 277 -12.68 13.37 -9.85
CA GLN A 277 -12.37 14.08 -11.09
C GLN A 277 -13.08 15.43 -11.14
N ASN A 278 -14.40 15.43 -11.01
CA ASN A 278 -15.22 16.59 -11.31
C ASN A 278 -15.22 17.63 -10.18
N LEU A 279 -15.10 17.19 -8.93
CA LEU A 279 -15.27 18.05 -7.75
C LEU A 279 -13.95 18.38 -7.04
N LEU A 280 -12.84 17.75 -7.44
CA LEU A 280 -11.50 18.00 -6.90
C LEU A 280 -10.50 18.36 -7.99
N LEU A 281 -10.21 17.44 -8.91
CA LEU A 281 -9.10 17.61 -9.87
C LEU A 281 -9.40 18.60 -11.01
N ALA A 282 -10.61 18.58 -11.57
CA ALA A 282 -11.04 19.50 -12.62
C ALA A 282 -11.46 20.87 -12.07
N ASN A 283 -11.60 21.01 -10.75
CA ASN A 283 -11.93 22.27 -10.11
C ASN A 283 -10.67 23.12 -9.96
N THR A 284 -10.51 24.13 -10.82
CA THR A 284 -9.34 25.02 -10.83
C THR A 284 -9.15 25.83 -9.56
N SER A 285 -10.18 25.92 -8.70
CA SER A 285 -10.09 26.56 -7.39
C SER A 285 -9.58 25.62 -6.30
N SER A 286 -9.51 24.32 -6.57
CA SER A 286 -8.91 23.34 -5.67
C SER A 286 -7.39 23.47 -5.69
N THR A 287 -6.79 23.49 -4.51
CA THR A 287 -5.34 23.57 -4.33
C THR A 287 -4.76 22.29 -3.73
N ILE A 288 -5.58 21.23 -3.63
CA ILE A 288 -5.19 19.95 -3.04
C ILE A 288 -4.43 19.13 -4.10
N PRO A 289 -3.16 18.76 -3.87
CA PRO A 289 -2.33 17.99 -4.80
C PRO A 289 -2.69 16.49 -4.77
N TYR A 290 -3.96 16.15 -4.99
CA TYR A 290 -4.41 14.76 -5.00
C TYR A 290 -3.89 14.02 -6.23
N ALA A 291 -3.33 12.84 -6.04
CA ALA A 291 -2.57 12.17 -7.09
C ALA A 291 -2.90 10.68 -7.27
N LEU A 292 -3.54 10.04 -6.28
CA LEU A 292 -3.78 8.59 -6.32
C LEU A 292 -5.00 8.19 -5.49
N LEU A 293 -5.80 7.29 -6.04
CA LEU A 293 -6.93 6.65 -5.38
C LEU A 293 -6.85 5.13 -5.62
N SER A 294 -6.80 4.37 -4.54
CA SER A 294 -6.84 2.90 -4.55
C SER A 294 -8.12 2.42 -3.86
N ASN A 295 -8.73 1.37 -4.41
CA ASN A 295 -9.74 0.61 -3.65
C ASN A 295 -9.07 -0.68 -3.22
N ASP A 296 -9.06 -0.93 -1.92
CA ASP A 296 -8.41 -2.09 -1.32
C ASP A 296 -9.30 -3.32 -1.49
N ASN A 297 -9.22 -3.98 -2.65
CA ASN A 297 -10.14 -5.06 -3.02
C ASN A 297 -9.51 -6.25 -3.76
N ALA A 298 -8.20 -6.49 -3.63
CA ALA A 298 -7.55 -7.63 -4.26
C ALA A 298 -7.68 -8.91 -3.44
N PHE A 299 -8.26 -8.87 -2.24
CA PHE A 299 -8.42 -10.04 -1.38
C PHE A 299 -9.05 -11.24 -2.10
N LEU A 300 -8.63 -12.43 -1.67
CA LEU A 300 -9.31 -13.67 -2.01
C LEU A 300 -10.48 -13.89 -1.06
N SER A 301 -11.68 -14.05 -1.60
CA SER A 301 -12.88 -14.29 -0.79
C SER A 301 -12.85 -15.65 -0.07
N TYR A 302 -13.56 -15.77 1.04
CA TYR A 302 -13.72 -17.01 1.81
C TYR A 302 -15.15 -17.54 1.77
N HIS A 303 -15.30 -18.85 1.90
CA HIS A 303 -16.60 -19.49 2.15
C HIS A 303 -17.18 -18.99 3.50
N PRO A 304 -18.51 -18.79 3.62
CA PRO A 304 -19.58 -19.03 2.63
C PRO A 304 -19.93 -17.80 1.77
N HIS A 305 -19.01 -16.84 1.61
CA HIS A 305 -19.29 -15.53 1.01
C HIS A 305 -18.43 -15.20 -0.21
N PRO A 306 -18.40 -16.05 -1.26
CA PRO A 306 -17.52 -15.87 -2.41
C PRO A 306 -17.73 -14.52 -3.13
N PHE A 307 -18.97 -14.02 -3.17
CA PHE A 307 -19.28 -12.76 -3.85
C PHE A 307 -19.42 -11.56 -2.92
N ALA A 308 -19.92 -11.76 -1.69
CA ALA A 308 -20.39 -10.68 -0.82
C ALA A 308 -19.26 -9.92 -0.09
N GLN A 309 -18.00 -10.36 -0.22
CA GLN A 309 -16.83 -9.68 0.33
C GLN A 309 -16.28 -8.63 -0.65
N ARG A 310 -15.45 -7.71 -0.15
CA ARG A 310 -14.87 -6.62 -0.95
C ARG A 310 -13.68 -7.14 -1.76
N THR A 311 -13.99 -7.85 -2.83
CA THR A 311 -13.02 -8.51 -3.71
C THR A 311 -13.27 -8.14 -5.17
N LEU A 312 -12.23 -8.18 -6.01
CA LEU A 312 -12.34 -8.08 -7.47
C LEU A 312 -12.81 -9.39 -8.12
N THR A 313 -12.43 -10.51 -7.50
CA THR A 313 -12.77 -11.86 -7.95
C THR A 313 -13.59 -12.59 -6.88
N ALA A 314 -14.44 -13.52 -7.30
CA ALA A 314 -15.15 -14.44 -6.41
C ALA A 314 -14.45 -15.80 -6.47
N ARG A 315 -13.87 -16.23 -5.34
CA ARG A 315 -13.11 -17.47 -5.23
C ARG A 315 -13.99 -18.65 -4.88
N PHE A 316 -13.81 -19.75 -5.62
CA PHE A 316 -14.41 -21.05 -5.37
C PHE A 316 -13.33 -22.11 -5.19
N GLN A 317 -13.24 -22.68 -3.99
CA GLN A 317 -12.40 -23.84 -3.70
C GLN A 317 -13.21 -25.11 -3.99
N VAL A 318 -12.99 -25.73 -5.15
CA VAL A 318 -13.78 -26.85 -5.68
C VAL A 318 -13.26 -28.17 -5.13
N ASN A 319 -13.51 -28.38 -3.84
CA ASN A 319 -12.91 -29.45 -3.04
C ASN A 319 -13.42 -30.86 -3.37
N ASN A 320 -14.47 -30.99 -4.17
CA ASN A 320 -15.05 -32.28 -4.59
C ASN A 320 -14.41 -32.88 -5.86
N THR A 321 -13.28 -32.33 -6.32
CA THR A 321 -12.50 -32.85 -7.46
C THR A 321 -11.21 -33.55 -7.00
N ARG A 322 -10.53 -34.27 -7.90
CA ARG A 322 -9.26 -34.98 -7.62
C ARG A 322 -8.22 -34.68 -8.71
N PRO A 323 -7.20 -33.85 -8.43
CA PRO A 323 -7.01 -33.08 -7.20
C PRO A 323 -8.08 -31.97 -7.04
N PRO A 324 -8.34 -31.49 -5.82
CA PRO A 324 -9.03 -30.22 -5.60
C PRO A 324 -8.39 -29.10 -6.41
N HIS A 325 -9.20 -28.14 -6.86
CA HIS A 325 -8.72 -26.98 -7.61
C HIS A 325 -9.49 -25.71 -7.23
N VAL A 326 -9.00 -24.57 -7.72
CA VAL A 326 -9.58 -23.25 -7.46
C VAL A 326 -10.09 -22.64 -8.76
N GLN A 327 -11.24 -21.98 -8.68
CA GLN A 327 -11.83 -21.19 -9.74
C GLN A 327 -12.04 -19.76 -9.25
N LEU A 328 -11.76 -18.77 -10.11
CA LEU A 328 -12.06 -17.37 -9.86
C LEU A 328 -13.08 -16.87 -10.89
N LEU A 329 -14.12 -16.20 -10.41
CA LEU A 329 -15.05 -15.49 -11.27
C LEU A 329 -14.76 -13.99 -11.20
N ARG A 330 -14.64 -13.34 -12.35
CA ARG A 330 -14.52 -11.88 -12.44
C ARG A 330 -15.83 -11.25 -11.96
N LYS A 331 -15.77 -10.40 -10.93
CA LYS A 331 -16.94 -9.65 -10.44
C LYS A 331 -17.17 -8.39 -11.27
N PRO A 332 -18.37 -7.77 -11.22
CA PRO A 332 -18.65 -6.57 -11.98
C PRO A 332 -17.71 -5.39 -11.71
N VAL A 333 -17.20 -5.25 -10.48
CA VAL A 333 -16.25 -4.18 -10.12
C VAL A 333 -14.95 -4.26 -10.92
N LEU A 334 -14.39 -5.46 -11.11
CA LEU A 334 -13.20 -5.66 -11.95
C LEU A 334 -13.51 -5.36 -13.44
N THR A 335 -14.71 -5.69 -13.89
CA THR A 335 -15.16 -5.33 -15.25
C THR A 335 -15.28 -3.82 -15.44
N ALA A 336 -15.78 -3.09 -14.44
CA ALA A 336 -15.86 -1.64 -14.48
C ALA A 336 -14.48 -0.97 -14.58
N MET A 337 -13.43 -1.58 -14.01
CA MET A 337 -12.06 -1.10 -14.20
C MET A 337 -11.62 -1.16 -15.67
N GLY A 338 -12.04 -2.19 -16.41
CA GLY A 338 -11.81 -2.25 -17.85
C GLY A 338 -12.53 -1.16 -18.65
N LEU A 339 -13.69 -0.68 -18.18
CA LEU A 339 -14.38 0.46 -18.79
C LEU A 339 -13.67 1.78 -18.49
N LEU A 340 -13.23 1.98 -17.24
CA LEU A 340 -12.45 3.15 -16.84
C LEU A 340 -11.12 3.24 -17.61
N ALA A 341 -10.50 2.10 -17.92
CA ALA A 341 -9.28 2.03 -18.72
C ALA A 341 -9.44 2.59 -20.15
N LEU A 342 -10.67 2.65 -20.69
CA LEU A 342 -10.95 3.23 -22.01
C LEU A 342 -11.01 4.76 -22.00
N LEU A 343 -11.04 5.40 -20.83
CA LEU A 343 -10.96 6.87 -20.72
C LEU A 343 -9.59 7.42 -21.16
N HIS A 344 -8.64 6.54 -21.52
CA HIS A 344 -7.32 6.88 -22.02
C HIS A 344 -7.39 7.51 -23.43
N VAL A 345 -7.66 8.83 -23.49
CA VAL A 345 -7.46 9.65 -24.69
C VAL A 345 -6.30 10.62 -24.42
N GLY A 346 -5.07 10.22 -24.75
CA GLY A 346 -3.86 11.05 -24.65
C GLY A 346 -2.89 10.66 -23.51
N SER A 347 -1.67 11.21 -23.56
CA SER A 347 -0.48 10.81 -22.79
C SER A 347 -0.49 11.11 -21.28
N LYS A 348 -1.66 11.31 -20.67
CA LYS A 348 -1.80 11.48 -19.21
C LYS A 348 -3.00 10.67 -18.74
N CYS A 349 -2.73 9.45 -18.25
CA CYS A 349 -3.70 8.74 -17.43
C CYS A 349 -3.85 9.55 -16.13
N LEU A 350 -5.04 10.10 -15.86
CA LEU A 350 -5.35 10.77 -14.58
C LEU A 350 -5.55 9.76 -13.43
N TRP A 351 -5.42 8.46 -13.70
CA TRP A 351 -5.72 7.40 -12.74
C TRP A 351 -4.71 6.26 -12.86
N THR A 352 -3.95 6.04 -11.81
CA THR A 352 -3.42 4.71 -11.47
C THR A 352 -4.38 4.13 -10.45
N TYR A 353 -5.18 3.15 -10.88
CA TYR A 353 -5.92 2.33 -9.94
C TYR A 353 -4.96 1.32 -9.37
N GLU A 354 -4.91 1.28 -8.05
CA GLU A 354 -4.09 0.36 -7.31
C GLU A 354 -5.00 -0.51 -6.44
N ILE A 355 -4.50 -1.68 -6.07
CA ILE A 355 -5.27 -2.61 -5.26
C ILE A 355 -4.44 -3.07 -4.10
N GLN A 356 -5.05 -3.20 -2.92
CA GLN A 356 -4.35 -3.64 -1.74
C GLN A 356 -4.71 -5.08 -1.29
N PHE A 357 -3.78 -5.69 -0.56
CA PHE A 357 -3.94 -6.91 0.24
C PHE A 357 -3.65 -6.62 1.73
N SER A 358 -4.66 -6.37 2.57
CA SER A 358 -4.48 -6.49 4.03
C SER A 358 -4.36 -7.95 4.51
#